data_AF-A0A519TVL9-F1
#
_entry.id   AF-A0A519TVL9-F1
#
_cell.length_a   1.000
_cell.length_b   1.000
_cell.length_c   1.000
_cell.angle_alpha   90.00
_cell.angle_beta   90.00
_cell.angle_gamma   90.00
#
_symmetry.space_group_name_H-M   'P 1'
#
loop_
_entity.id
_entity.type
_entity.pdbx_description
1 polymer ?
#
loop_
_entity_poly.entity_id
_entity_poly.type
_entity_poly.pdbx_seq_one_letter_code
_entity_poly.pdbx_strand_id
1 'polypeptide(L)'
;MDQNNNTPIAVQESDINGEKIIFDIVIKEVLTHVIVNKNGNKYSINLDGEDLGFFIKGENGEITRYGQPKGADLNYEDYFEPIEAKLVEMDK
;
A
#
# COMPACT_ATOMS: atom_id res chain seq x y z
N MET A 1 -7.92 -5.90 -41.92
CA MET A 1 -7.67 -6.70 -40.71
C MET A 1 -6.17 -6.97 -40.76
N ASP A 2 -5.31 -6.40 -39.93
CA ASP A 2 -5.44 -5.97 -38.54
C ASP A 2 -4.70 -4.65 -38.28
N GLN A 3 -5.25 -3.79 -37.43
CA GLN A 3 -4.51 -2.69 -36.82
C GLN A 3 -4.25 -3.06 -35.36
N ASN A 4 -3.02 -3.51 -35.08
CA ASN A 4 -2.52 -3.64 -33.72
C ASN A 4 -2.42 -2.23 -33.10
N ASN A 5 -3.40 -1.89 -32.27
CA ASN A 5 -3.37 -0.70 -31.43
C ASN A 5 -2.32 -0.88 -30.33
N ASN A 6 -1.04 -0.68 -30.67
CA ASN A 6 0.01 -0.37 -29.71
C ASN A 6 -0.13 1.09 -29.27
N THR A 7 -1.22 1.41 -28.58
CA THR A 7 -1.33 2.71 -27.90
C THR A 7 -0.29 2.70 -26.77
N PRO A 8 0.71 3.59 -26.79
CA PRO A 8 1.65 3.69 -25.69
C PRO A 8 0.87 4.02 -24.43
N ILE A 9 1.00 3.20 -23.39
CA ILE A 9 0.46 3.52 -22.07
C ILE A 9 1.31 4.70 -21.58
N ALA A 10 0.75 5.91 -21.65
CA ALA A 10 1.34 7.06 -21.02
C ALA A 10 1.33 6.81 -19.50
N VAL A 11 2.50 6.51 -18.92
CA VAL A 11 2.67 6.53 -17.48
C VAL A 11 2.60 8.00 -17.08
N GLN A 12 1.43 8.42 -16.61
CA GLN A 12 1.24 9.77 -16.08
C GLN A 12 1.97 9.81 -14.74
N GLU A 13 3.15 10.42 -14.70
CA GLU A 13 3.81 10.74 -13.44
C GLU A 13 2.86 11.63 -12.64
N SER A 14 2.48 11.17 -11.45
CA SER A 14 1.56 11.88 -10.58
C SER A 14 2.31 13.03 -9.92
N ASP A 15 1.93 14.28 -10.25
CA ASP A 15 2.45 15.52 -9.61
C ASP A 15 1.99 15.68 -8.15
N ILE A 16 1.30 14.70 -7.58
CA ILE A 16 0.80 14.76 -6.21
C ILE A 16 1.94 14.29 -5.31
N ASN A 17 2.58 15.23 -4.61
CA ASN A 17 3.46 14.92 -3.49
C ASN A 17 2.64 14.15 -2.44
N GLY A 18 2.68 12.82 -2.54
CA GLY A 18 2.07 11.94 -1.55
C GLY A 18 2.66 12.17 -0.17
N GLU A 19 1.81 12.18 0.84
CA GLU A 19 2.26 12.20 2.22
C GLU A 19 3.04 10.90 2.49
N LYS A 20 4.27 11.03 2.96
CA LYS A 20 5.10 9.89 3.35
C LYS A 20 5.08 9.75 4.86
N ILE A 21 4.63 8.60 5.33
CA ILE A 21 4.55 8.25 6.75
C ILE A 21 5.51 7.08 6.97
N ILE A 22 6.41 7.20 7.95
CA ILE A 22 7.42 6.19 8.25
C ILE A 22 7.32 5.84 9.73
N PHE A 23 7.24 4.56 10.05
CA PHE A 23 7.19 4.09 11.43
C PHE A 23 7.67 2.65 11.55
N ASP A 24 8.03 2.26 12.77
CA ASP A 24 8.34 0.88 13.13
C ASP A 24 7.17 0.25 13.88
N ILE A 25 6.87 -1.02 13.60
CA ILE A 25 5.82 -1.79 14.26
C ILE A 25 6.26 -3.23 14.45
N VAL A 26 5.79 -3.88 15.52
CA VAL A 26 5.99 -5.33 15.72
C VAL A 26 4.82 -6.09 15.09
N ILE A 27 5.11 -6.92 14.10
CA ILE A 27 4.14 -7.81 13.43
C ILE A 27 4.67 -9.24 13.55
N LYS A 28 3.86 -10.16 14.09
CA LYS A 28 4.26 -11.57 14.33
C LYS A 28 5.60 -11.70 15.08
N GLU A 29 5.77 -10.93 16.16
CA GLU A 29 6.98 -10.90 17.00
C GLU A 29 8.25 -10.37 16.30
N VAL A 30 8.15 -9.86 15.08
CA VAL A 30 9.24 -9.27 14.32
C VAL A 30 9.08 -7.76 14.28
N LEU A 31 10.14 -7.02 14.61
CA LEU A 31 10.19 -5.57 14.41
C LEU A 31 10.36 -5.29 12.91
N THR A 32 9.44 -4.50 12.37
CA THR A 32 9.32 -4.25 10.94
C THR A 32 9.26 -2.75 10.68
N HIS A 33 10.03 -2.31 9.69
CA HIS A 33 10.06 -0.93 9.22
C HIS A 33 9.02 -0.71 8.12
N VAL A 34 8.10 0.22 8.32
CA VAL A 34 6.99 0.48 7.40
C VAL A 34 7.10 1.87 6.81
N ILE A 35 7.02 1.94 5.48
CA ILE A 35 6.93 3.19 4.73
C ILE A 35 5.60 3.19 3.99
N VAL A 36 4.75 4.17 4.32
CA VAL A 36 3.46 4.37 3.67
C VAL A 36 3.52 5.62 2.80
N ASN A 37 3.18 5.47 1.53
CA ASN A 37 2.96 6.60 0.63
C ASN A 37 1.46 6.77 0.41
N LYS A 38 0.91 7.88 0.90
CA LYS A 38 -0.50 8.21 0.83
C LYS A 38 -0.78 9.20 -0.29
N ASN A 39 -1.57 8.76 -1.26
CA ASN A 39 -2.01 9.54 -2.41
C ASN A 39 -3.55 9.59 -2.41
N GLY A 40 -4.10 10.65 -1.82
CA GLY A 40 -5.54 10.77 -1.60
C GLY A 40 -6.04 9.69 -0.64
N ASN A 41 -6.88 8.79 -1.12
CA ASN A 41 -7.43 7.67 -0.35
C ASN A 41 -6.68 6.35 -0.52
N LYS A 42 -5.62 6.34 -1.34
CA LYS A 42 -4.77 5.18 -1.58
C LYS A 42 -3.52 5.23 -0.71
N TYR A 43 -3.20 4.12 -0.06
CA TYR A 43 -2.05 3.94 0.83
C TYR A 43 -1.20 2.80 0.30
N SER A 44 -0.06 3.11 -0.33
CA SER A 44 0.91 2.12 -0.78
C SER A 44 1.90 1.82 0.34
N ILE A 45 2.13 0.53 0.61
CA ILE A 45 2.91 0.05 1.76
C ILE A 45 4.18 -0.63 1.26
N ASN A 46 5.31 -0.15 1.77
CA ASN A 46 6.58 -0.85 1.73
C ASN A 46 6.95 -1.31 3.15
N LEU A 47 7.35 -2.57 3.26
CA LEU A 47 7.63 -3.27 4.50
C LEU A 47 9.06 -3.81 4.43
N ASP A 48 9.98 -3.32 5.26
CA ASP A 48 11.40 -3.72 5.27
C ASP A 48 12.08 -3.65 3.89
N GLY A 49 11.72 -2.64 3.08
CA GLY A 49 12.23 -2.47 1.71
C GLY A 49 11.43 -3.20 0.64
N GLU A 50 10.42 -3.96 1.04
CA GLU A 50 9.62 -4.82 0.17
C GLU A 50 8.22 -4.26 -0.11
N ASP A 51 7.77 -4.26 -1.37
CA ASP A 51 6.40 -3.84 -1.70
C ASP A 51 5.39 -4.90 -1.22
N LEU A 52 4.56 -4.53 -0.24
CA LEU A 52 3.46 -5.35 0.28
C LEU A 52 2.20 -5.19 -0.60
N GLY A 53 2.08 -4.07 -1.31
CA GLY A 53 0.90 -3.65 -2.05
C GLY A 53 0.28 -2.38 -1.48
N PHE A 54 -1.03 -2.25 -1.61
CA PHE A 54 -1.73 -1.03 -1.20
C PHE A 54 -3.14 -1.32 -0.68
N PHE A 55 -3.68 -0.39 0.09
CA PHE A 55 -5.11 -0.38 0.41
C PHE A 55 -5.75 0.94 0.00
N ILE A 56 -7.06 0.89 -0.24
CA ILE A 56 -7.89 2.06 -0.52
C ILE A 56 -8.88 2.18 0.62
N LYS A 57 -8.99 3.40 1.18
CA LYS A 57 -9.99 3.74 2.20
C LYS A 57 -11.17 4.47 1.55
N GLY A 58 -12.35 3.85 1.54
CA GLY A 58 -13.58 4.47 1.08
C GLY A 58 -14.06 5.60 2.00
N GLU A 59 -14.95 6.45 1.51
CA GLU A 59 -15.55 7.54 2.31
C GLU A 59 -16.41 7.02 3.47
N ASN A 60 -16.95 5.82 3.34
CA ASN A 60 -17.69 5.08 4.36
C ASN A 60 -16.77 4.41 5.42
N GLY A 61 -15.44 4.53 5.27
CA GLY A 61 -14.46 3.86 6.11
C GLY A 61 -14.17 2.40 5.73
N GLU A 62 -14.78 1.88 4.65
CA GLU A 62 -14.49 0.56 4.12
C GLU A 62 -13.05 0.51 3.59
N ILE A 63 -12.35 -0.59 3.86
CA ILE A 63 -10.97 -0.80 3.41
C ILE A 63 -10.95 -1.94 2.40
N THR A 64 -10.38 -1.68 1.23
CA THR A 64 -10.10 -2.70 0.22
C THR A 64 -8.60 -2.86 0.07
N ARG A 65 -8.11 -4.09 0.23
CA ARG A 65 -6.69 -4.44 0.22
C ARG A 65 -6.29 -5.08 -1.11
N TYR A 66 -5.14 -4.69 -1.60
CA TYR A 66 -4.53 -5.20 -2.83
C TYR A 66 -3.10 -5.60 -2.52
N GLY A 67 -2.91 -6.84 -2.08
CA GLY A 67 -1.60 -7.41 -1.83
C GLY A 67 -0.81 -7.64 -3.14
N GLN A 68 0.50 -7.45 -3.09
CA GLN A 68 1.40 -7.94 -4.14
C GLN A 68 1.75 -9.41 -3.88
N PRO A 69 1.81 -10.27 -4.92
CA PRO A 69 2.23 -11.64 -4.74
C PRO A 69 3.72 -11.71 -4.40
N LYS A 70 4.04 -11.83 -3.11
CA LYS A 70 5.32 -12.39 -2.65
C LYS A 70 5.11 -13.87 -2.41
N GLY A 71 6.02 -14.68 -2.97
CA GLY A 71 5.85 -16.12 -3.16
C GLY A 71 5.05 -16.81 -2.05
N ALA A 72 3.90 -17.37 -2.43
CA ALA A 72 3.00 -18.34 -1.77
C ALA A 72 2.71 -18.31 -0.25
N ASP A 73 3.51 -17.67 0.62
CA ASP A 73 3.55 -17.95 2.07
C ASP A 73 3.16 -16.76 2.97
N LEU A 74 2.84 -15.59 2.42
CA LEU A 74 2.40 -14.44 3.22
C LEU A 74 0.89 -14.26 3.10
N ASN A 75 0.15 -14.53 4.19
CA ASN A 75 -1.20 -14.02 4.35
C ASN A 75 -1.10 -12.50 4.53
N TYR A 76 -1.26 -11.75 3.44
CA TYR A 76 -1.04 -10.30 3.43
C TYR A 76 -1.97 -9.58 4.41
N GLU A 77 -3.17 -10.11 4.69
CA GLU A 77 -4.10 -9.56 5.68
C GLU A 77 -3.44 -9.38 7.06
N ASP A 78 -2.59 -10.32 7.48
CA ASP A 78 -1.89 -10.28 8.77
C ASP A 78 -0.92 -9.09 8.89
N TYR A 79 -0.53 -8.48 7.76
CA TYR A 79 0.35 -7.32 7.70
C TYR A 79 -0.42 -6.01 7.50
N PHE A 80 -1.49 -6.03 6.72
CA PHE A 80 -2.31 -4.84 6.48
C PHE A 80 -3.01 -4.36 7.75
N GLU A 81 -3.64 -5.25 8.51
CA GLU A 81 -4.40 -4.89 9.71
C GLU A 81 -3.60 -4.13 10.78
N PRO A 82 -2.42 -4.60 11.22
CA PRO A 82 -1.62 -3.87 12.21
C PRO A 82 -1.12 -2.51 11.68
N ILE A 83 -0.84 -2.42 10.38
CA ILE A 83 -0.43 -1.16 9.72
C ILE A 83 -1.59 -0.16 9.69
N GLU A 84 -2.78 -0.61 9.30
CA GLU A 84 -4.00 0.20 9.30
C GLU A 84 -4.31 0.73 10.70
N ALA A 85 -4.24 -0.13 11.73
CA ALA A 85 -4.46 0.26 13.12
C ALA A 85 -3.45 1.32 13.58
N LYS A 86 -2.17 1.18 13.19
CA LYS A 86 -1.14 2.15 13.57
C LYS A 86 -1.33 3.50 12.88
N LEU A 87 -1.72 3.51 11.61
CA LEU A 87 -2.06 4.74 10.90
C LEU A 87 -3.23 5.48 11.57
N VAL A 88 -4.26 4.75 12.01
CA VAL A 88 -5.39 5.32 12.77
C VAL A 88 -4.96 5.88 14.13
N GLU A 89 -3.99 5.25 14.80
CA GLU A 89 -3.41 5.76 16.05
C GLU A 89 -2.63 7.07 15.82
N MET A 90 -1.89 7.17 14.72
CA MET A 90 -1.05 8.33 14.39
C MET A 90 -1.83 9.54 13.86
N ASP A 91 -2.99 9.32 13.25
CA ASP A 91 -3.90 10.40 12.78
C ASP A 91 -4.66 11.10 13.94
N LYS A 92 -4.43 10.72 15.21
CA LYS A 92 -5.01 11.36 16.41
C LYS A 92 -4.09 12.42 17.01
#